data_AF-A0A2N2R997-F1
#
_entry.id   AF-A0A2N2R997-F1
#
_cell.length_a   1.000
_cell.length_b   1.000
_cell.length_c   1.000
_cell.angle_alpha   90.00
_cell.angle_beta   90.00
_cell.angle_gamma   90.00
#
_symmetry.space_group_name_H-M   'P 1'
#
loop_
_entity.id
_entity.type
_entity.pdbx_description
1 polymer ?
#
loop_
_entity_poly.entity_id
_entity_poly.type
_entity_poly.pdbx_seq_one_letter_code
_entity_poly.pdbx_strand_id
1 'polypeptide(L)'
;MVGRFAEGEQTGMCGCTVIYHHTPSQVQAYGGASFAPWLGRAVHIGAHLPVSAPRDAAGVEARLDYILGAALMISRPCLEQIGLMEESYFLYFEEVDWATRAARAGFSFGYAPDAVVYHKEGGTIGSSSKKGARSLLSEHYLVRSRLRFTQKFYPWHLPGVIVFTIVQGARAVVGGDVSRFLVRMRAMFGLPFKA
;
A
#
# COMPACT_ATOMS: atom_id res chain seq x y z
N MET A 1 -1.17 17.01 11.02
CA MET A 1 -2.27 16.38 10.24
C MET A 1 -3.55 17.20 10.29
N VAL A 2 -4.12 17.48 11.47
CA VAL A 2 -5.36 18.27 11.60
C VAL A 2 -5.35 19.59 10.80
N GLY A 3 -4.26 20.36 10.85
CA GLY A 3 -4.12 21.61 10.08
C GLY A 3 -4.33 21.43 8.57
N ARG A 4 -3.92 20.30 7.98
CA ARG A 4 -4.11 20.03 6.54
C ARG A 4 -5.58 19.88 6.15
N PHE A 5 -6.43 19.42 7.07
CA PHE A 5 -7.89 19.35 6.82
C PHE A 5 -8.56 20.73 6.89
N ALA A 6 -7.95 21.72 7.55
CA ALA A 6 -8.46 23.08 7.58
C ALA A 6 -8.07 23.89 6.34
N GLU A 7 -7.00 23.49 5.65
CA GLU A 7 -6.46 24.19 4.47
C GLU A 7 -7.11 23.74 3.15
N GLY A 8 -7.69 22.54 3.09
CA GLY A 8 -8.32 21.99 1.89
C GLY A 8 -9.80 21.71 2.09
N GLU A 9 -10.67 22.39 1.34
CA GLU A 9 -12.15 22.22 1.41
C GLU A 9 -12.62 20.77 1.15
N GLN A 10 -11.79 19.92 0.54
CA GLN A 10 -12.15 18.52 0.19
C GLN A 10 -11.07 17.48 0.54
N THR A 11 -10.17 17.75 1.49
CA THR A 11 -9.20 16.72 1.92
C THR A 11 -9.92 15.60 2.68
N GLY A 12 -9.96 14.41 2.09
CA GLY A 12 -10.62 13.24 2.69
C GLY A 12 -9.68 12.45 3.58
N MET A 13 -8.43 12.28 3.16
CA MET A 13 -7.43 11.52 3.91
C MET A 13 -6.11 12.28 3.99
N CYS A 14 -5.37 12.12 5.09
CA CYS A 14 -4.08 12.76 5.30
C CYS A 14 -3.07 11.78 5.90
N GLY A 15 -1.88 11.73 5.30
CA GLY A 15 -0.73 10.99 5.80
C GLY A 15 0.36 11.91 6.34
N CYS A 16 1.41 11.33 6.94
CA CYS A 16 2.58 12.07 7.41
C CYS A 16 3.90 11.45 6.97
N THR A 17 5.01 12.04 7.39
CA THR A 17 6.32 11.41 7.18
C THR A 17 6.42 10.17 8.05
N VAL A 18 6.66 9.02 7.43
CA VAL A 18 6.92 7.75 8.11
C VAL A 18 8.37 7.38 7.92
N ILE A 19 9.07 7.09 9.01
CA ILE A 19 10.50 6.77 9.06
C ILE A 19 10.66 5.30 9.47
N TYR A 20 11.61 4.60 8.86
CA TYR A 20 11.93 3.23 9.28
C TYR A 20 12.48 3.21 10.70
N HIS A 21 11.82 2.49 11.62
CA HIS A 21 12.27 2.44 13.01
C HIS A 21 13.68 1.85 13.17
N HIS A 22 14.02 0.81 12.40
CA HIS A 22 15.33 0.14 12.50
C HIS A 22 16.44 0.84 11.72
N THR A 23 16.09 1.77 10.82
CA THR A 23 17.04 2.59 10.05
C THR A 23 16.55 4.04 10.08
N PRO A 24 16.65 4.73 11.23
CA PRO A 24 15.98 6.01 11.45
C PRO A 24 16.55 7.16 10.60
N SER A 25 17.64 6.92 9.86
CA SER A 25 18.16 7.82 8.84
C SER A 25 17.39 7.78 7.52
N GLN A 26 16.46 6.84 7.34
CA GLN A 26 15.74 6.62 6.08
C GLN A 26 14.22 6.78 6.22
N VAL A 27 13.64 7.43 5.23
CA VAL A 27 12.19 7.57 5.05
C VAL A 27 11.60 6.26 4.54
N GLN A 28 10.48 5.85 5.13
CA GLN A 28 9.64 4.77 4.61
C GLN A 28 8.64 5.28 3.58
N ALA A 29 7.94 6.37 3.90
CA ALA A 29 7.00 7.02 2.99
C ALA A 29 6.77 8.50 3.39
N TYR A 30 6.58 9.35 2.39
CA TYR A 30 5.99 10.67 2.52
C TYR A 30 4.49 10.55 2.28
N GLY A 31 3.72 10.45 3.38
CA GLY A 31 2.26 10.36 3.37
C GLY A 31 1.72 9.01 2.93
N GLY A 32 2.21 8.49 1.80
CA GLY A 32 1.65 7.31 1.16
C GLY A 32 2.44 6.86 -0.06
N ALA A 33 1.72 6.41 -1.08
CA ALA A 33 2.33 5.79 -2.25
C ALA A 33 1.56 6.12 -3.53
N SER A 34 2.28 6.02 -4.65
CA SER A 34 1.68 5.95 -5.97
C SER A 34 1.38 4.49 -6.34
N PHE A 35 0.43 4.25 -7.22
CA PHE A 35 -0.05 2.94 -7.63
C PHE A 35 0.13 2.73 -9.14
N ALA A 36 0.69 1.59 -9.53
CA ALA A 36 0.87 1.19 -10.91
C ALA A 36 -0.16 0.10 -11.28
N PRO A 37 -1.26 0.42 -11.99
CA PRO A 37 -2.37 -0.51 -12.23
C PRO A 37 -1.96 -1.78 -12.98
N TRP A 38 -1.10 -1.66 -14.01
CA TRP A 38 -0.63 -2.79 -14.81
C TRP A 38 0.15 -3.84 -14.03
N LEU A 39 0.78 -3.46 -12.92
CA LEU A 39 1.55 -4.38 -12.06
C LEU A 39 0.82 -4.68 -10.75
N GLY A 40 -0.29 -3.98 -10.47
CA GLY A 40 -0.97 -4.03 -9.18
C GLY A 40 -0.01 -3.72 -8.04
N ARG A 41 0.87 -2.74 -8.22
CA ARG A 41 1.98 -2.48 -7.29
C ARG A 41 1.95 -1.03 -6.81
N ALA A 42 2.09 -0.87 -5.50
CA ALA A 42 2.34 0.42 -4.89
C ALA A 42 3.85 0.72 -4.78
N VAL A 43 4.20 1.99 -4.88
CA VAL A 43 5.56 2.52 -4.64
C VAL A 43 5.45 3.68 -3.66
N HIS A 44 5.95 3.46 -2.45
CA HIS A 44 5.97 4.50 -1.42
C HIS A 44 6.75 5.72 -1.90
N ILE A 45 6.15 6.91 -1.73
CA ILE A 45 6.76 8.17 -2.14
C ILE A 45 7.92 8.46 -1.19
N GLY A 46 9.11 8.69 -1.73
CA GLY A 46 10.30 9.01 -0.92
C GLY A 46 10.93 7.83 -0.17
N ALA A 47 10.53 6.59 -0.46
CA ALA A 47 11.12 5.41 0.17
C ALA A 47 12.66 5.39 0.04
N HIS A 48 13.33 5.09 1.16
CA HIS A 48 14.78 5.01 1.32
C HIS A 48 15.55 6.32 1.12
N LEU A 49 14.88 7.45 0.91
CA LEU A 49 15.54 8.75 0.94
C LEU A 49 16.05 9.05 2.35
N PRO A 50 17.16 9.82 2.48
CA PRO A 50 17.60 10.30 3.77
C PRO A 50 16.54 11.23 4.39
N VAL A 51 16.37 11.19 5.71
CA VAL A 51 15.41 12.04 6.43
C VAL A 51 15.65 13.55 6.27
N SER A 52 16.87 13.92 5.86
CA SER A 52 17.29 15.29 5.52
C SER A 52 16.90 15.73 4.11
N ALA A 53 16.36 14.83 3.27
CA ALA A 53 15.92 15.19 1.93
C ALA A 53 14.77 16.22 2.01
N PRO A 54 14.74 17.21 1.09
CA PRO A 54 13.65 18.18 1.03
C PRO A 54 12.28 17.50 0.91
N ARG A 55 11.29 18.04 1.62
CA ARG A 55 9.91 17.56 1.62
C ARG A 55 9.04 18.56 0.88
N ASP A 56 8.86 18.34 -0.42
CA ASP A 56 7.91 19.10 -1.22
C ASP A 56 6.49 18.55 -0.98
N ALA A 57 5.71 19.27 -0.19
CA ALA A 57 4.38 18.80 0.17
C ALA A 57 3.44 18.70 -1.03
N ALA A 58 3.44 19.71 -1.89
CA ALA A 58 2.59 19.74 -3.08
C ALA A 58 2.98 18.65 -4.08
N GLY A 59 4.29 18.45 -4.30
CA GLY A 59 4.79 17.39 -5.18
C GLY A 59 4.52 15.98 -4.65
N VAL A 60 4.49 15.79 -3.33
CA VAL A 60 4.04 14.54 -2.72
C VAL A 60 2.55 14.33 -2.94
N GLU A 61 1.71 15.34 -2.63
CA GLU A 61 0.26 15.26 -2.76
C GLU A 61 -0.20 14.96 -4.18
N ALA A 62 0.43 15.56 -5.19
CA ALA A 62 0.15 15.31 -6.61
C ALA A 62 0.43 13.87 -7.07
N ARG A 63 1.14 13.08 -6.26
CA ARG A 63 1.52 11.69 -6.57
C ARG A 63 0.82 10.66 -5.68
N LEU A 64 0.02 11.09 -4.71
CA LEU A 64 -0.66 10.17 -3.79
C LEU A 64 -1.81 9.49 -4.52
N ASP A 65 -1.75 8.17 -4.57
CA ASP A 65 -2.91 7.33 -4.94
C ASP A 65 -3.59 6.73 -3.70
N TYR A 66 -2.84 6.59 -2.59
CA TYR A 66 -3.39 6.27 -1.27
C TYR A 66 -2.45 6.71 -0.14
N ILE A 67 -3.01 6.83 1.06
CA ILE A 67 -2.28 7.14 2.31
C ILE A 67 -1.79 5.86 2.96
N LEU A 68 -0.54 5.84 3.45
CA LEU A 68 0.03 4.66 4.11
C LEU A 68 -0.73 4.34 5.41
N GLY A 69 -1.24 3.12 5.53
CA GLY A 69 -2.07 2.69 6.67
C GLY A 69 -1.38 2.77 8.04
N ALA A 70 -0.04 2.81 8.10
CA ALA A 70 0.72 2.93 9.35
C ALA A 70 0.49 4.27 10.07
N ALA A 71 0.12 5.33 9.35
CA ALA A 71 -0.16 6.65 9.90
C ALA A 71 -1.13 7.41 8.98
N LEU A 72 -2.43 7.11 9.14
CA LEU A 72 -3.51 7.63 8.31
C LEU A 72 -4.55 8.34 9.19
N MET A 73 -4.97 9.53 8.75
CA MET A 73 -6.14 10.22 9.27
C MET A 73 -7.18 10.38 8.16
N ILE A 74 -8.46 10.20 8.49
CA ILE A 74 -9.60 10.39 7.57
C ILE A 74 -10.54 11.44 8.16
N SER A 75 -11.09 12.31 7.31
CA SER A 75 -12.08 13.28 7.74
C SER A 75 -13.44 12.59 7.96
N ARG A 76 -14.23 13.11 8.89
CA ARG A 76 -15.58 12.63 9.16
C ARG A 76 -16.46 12.63 7.89
N PRO A 77 -16.53 13.71 7.08
CA PRO A 77 -17.34 13.69 5.85
C PRO A 77 -16.92 12.60 4.87
N CYS A 78 -15.61 12.38 4.71
CA CYS A 78 -15.09 11.31 3.86
C CYS A 78 -15.50 9.93 4.37
N LEU A 79 -15.32 9.68 5.67
CA LEU A 79 -15.71 8.43 6.33
C LEU A 79 -17.22 8.14 6.19
N GLU A 80 -18.06 9.14 6.44
CA GLU A 80 -19.51 9.02 6.36
C GLU A 80 -19.98 8.74 4.92
N GLN A 81 -19.31 9.31 3.92
CA GLN A 81 -19.66 9.10 2.51
C GLN A 81 -19.18 7.77 1.94
N ILE A 82 -17.94 7.35 2.25
CA ILE A 82 -17.36 6.15 1.63
C ILE A 82 -17.54 4.89 2.48
N GLY A 83 -17.82 5.03 3.78
CA GLY A 83 -17.94 3.94 4.73
C GLY A 83 -16.61 3.39 5.23
N LEU A 84 -16.66 2.28 5.96
CA LEU A 84 -15.50 1.62 6.58
C LEU A 84 -14.56 0.96 5.55
N MET A 85 -13.42 0.45 6.04
CA MET A 85 -12.52 -0.37 5.25
C MET A 85 -13.15 -1.72 4.90
N GLU A 86 -12.73 -2.29 3.78
CA GLU A 86 -13.26 -3.57 3.30
C GLU A 86 -12.59 -4.75 4.03
N GLU A 87 -13.31 -5.38 4.95
CA GLU A 87 -12.77 -6.45 5.81
C GLU A 87 -12.35 -7.70 5.03
N SER A 88 -12.93 -7.91 3.84
CA SER A 88 -12.72 -9.12 3.06
C SER A 88 -11.32 -9.23 2.41
N TYR A 89 -10.49 -8.18 2.51
CA TYR A 89 -9.06 -8.26 2.23
C TYR A 89 -8.29 -8.96 3.35
N PHE A 90 -8.69 -8.79 4.61
CA PHE A 90 -7.97 -9.14 5.84
C PHE A 90 -6.58 -8.48 5.98
N LEU A 91 -5.75 -8.52 4.95
CA LEU A 91 -4.41 -7.94 4.90
C LEU A 91 -4.02 -7.53 3.47
N TYR A 92 -3.42 -6.35 3.37
CA TYR A 92 -3.06 -5.63 2.15
C TYR A 92 -4.25 -5.18 1.31
N PHE A 93 -4.09 -3.99 0.72
CA PHE A 93 -5.05 -3.36 -0.20
C PHE A 93 -6.34 -2.88 0.47
N GLU A 94 -6.57 -3.12 1.76
CA GLU A 94 -7.69 -2.53 2.48
C GLU A 94 -7.65 -1.00 2.43
N GLU A 95 -6.46 -0.40 2.59
CA GLU A 95 -6.26 1.05 2.56
C GLU A 95 -6.24 1.60 1.14
N VAL A 96 -5.77 0.80 0.17
CA VAL A 96 -5.75 1.17 -1.24
C VAL A 96 -7.18 1.19 -1.80
N ASP A 97 -8.01 0.21 -1.43
CA ASP A 97 -9.46 0.20 -1.72
C ASP A 97 -10.14 1.42 -1.12
N TRP A 98 -9.87 1.71 0.15
CA TRP A 98 -10.47 2.83 0.86
C TRP A 98 -10.13 4.18 0.23
N ALA A 99 -8.86 4.40 -0.08
CA ALA A 99 -8.41 5.59 -0.80
C ALA A 99 -9.01 5.66 -2.22
N THR A 100 -9.09 4.54 -2.94
CA THR A 100 -9.72 4.53 -4.28
C THR A 100 -11.19 4.95 -4.21
N ARG A 101 -11.92 4.52 -3.18
CA ARG A 101 -13.30 4.98 -2.92
C ARG A 101 -13.35 6.47 -2.58
N ALA A 102 -12.45 6.96 -1.72
CA ALA A 102 -12.32 8.38 -1.39
C ALA A 102 -12.09 9.25 -2.64
N ALA A 103 -11.13 8.87 -3.48
CA ALA A 103 -10.83 9.58 -4.73
C ALA A 103 -12.03 9.58 -5.69
N ARG A 104 -12.72 8.45 -5.85
CA ARG A 104 -13.95 8.36 -6.68
C ARG A 104 -15.12 9.17 -6.11
N ALA A 105 -15.12 9.42 -4.81
CA ALA A 105 -16.09 10.29 -4.13
C ALA A 105 -15.71 11.78 -4.20
N GLY A 106 -14.60 12.14 -4.84
CA GLY A 106 -14.15 13.52 -5.05
C GLY A 106 -13.17 14.04 -4.00
N PHE A 107 -12.78 13.23 -3.01
CA PHE A 107 -11.86 13.67 -1.97
C PHE A 107 -10.39 13.68 -2.44
N SER A 108 -9.65 14.68 -1.97
CA SER A 108 -8.19 14.77 -2.17
C SER A 108 -7.41 14.15 -1.01
N PHE A 109 -6.11 13.93 -1.25
CA PHE A 109 -5.19 13.40 -0.24
C PHE A 109 -4.18 14.46 0.19
N GLY A 110 -4.07 14.64 1.50
CA GLY A 110 -3.14 15.58 2.11
C GLY A 110 -1.88 14.90 2.67
N TYR A 111 -0.81 15.67 2.76
CA TYR A 111 0.43 15.28 3.39
C TYR A 111 0.87 16.32 4.43
N ALA A 112 1.10 15.86 5.66
CA ALA A 112 1.62 16.67 6.75
C ALA A 112 3.12 16.39 6.96
N PRO A 113 4.04 17.17 6.37
CA PRO A 113 5.48 16.90 6.40
C PRO A 113 6.11 17.04 7.79
N ASP A 114 5.50 17.84 8.68
CA ASP A 114 6.01 18.09 10.04
C ASP A 114 5.54 17.03 11.05
N ALA A 115 4.54 16.24 10.69
CA ALA A 115 4.13 15.08 11.50
C ALA A 115 5.04 13.90 11.15
N VAL A 116 5.62 13.25 12.17
CA VAL A 116 6.60 12.17 11.98
C VAL A 116 6.23 10.96 12.83
N VAL A 117 6.22 9.79 12.21
CA VAL A 117 5.99 8.49 12.86
C VAL A 117 7.15 7.53 12.55
N TYR A 118 7.66 6.86 13.56
CA TYR A 118 8.64 5.76 13.41
C TYR A 118 7.91 4.43 13.36
N HIS A 119 8.11 3.66 12.29
CA HIS A 119 7.35 2.44 12.05
C HIS A 119 8.25 1.19 12.05
N LYS A 120 7.88 0.22 12.90
CA LYS A 120 8.48 -1.13 12.97
C LYS A 120 7.76 -2.05 11.98
N GLU A 121 8.12 -1.94 10.70
CA GLU A 121 7.43 -2.69 9.66
C GLU A 121 7.59 -4.22 9.79
N GLY A 122 6.53 -4.95 9.43
CA GLY A 122 6.59 -6.41 9.23
C GLY A 122 6.72 -7.27 10.48
N GLY A 123 6.57 -6.72 11.69
CA GLY A 123 6.70 -7.45 12.95
C GLY A 123 5.69 -8.58 13.16
N THR A 124 4.43 -8.41 12.74
CA THR A 124 3.35 -9.38 13.03
C THR A 124 3.30 -10.55 12.05
N ILE A 125 3.41 -10.27 10.75
CA ILE A 125 3.17 -11.26 9.69
C ILE A 125 4.43 -11.51 8.84
N GLY A 126 5.59 -11.00 9.27
CA GLY A 126 6.87 -11.18 8.58
C GLY A 126 6.89 -10.50 7.20
N SER A 127 6.48 -9.24 7.12
CA SER A 127 6.34 -8.50 5.84
C SER A 127 7.50 -7.60 5.48
N SER A 128 8.67 -7.81 6.10
CA SER A 128 9.80 -6.90 5.95
C SER A 128 10.08 -6.60 4.47
N SER A 129 10.39 -5.33 4.19
CA SER A 129 10.78 -4.85 2.88
C SER A 129 12.13 -5.42 2.41
N LYS A 130 12.86 -6.14 3.28
CA LYS A 130 14.09 -6.85 2.93
C LYS A 130 13.81 -7.99 1.94
N LYS A 131 14.56 -8.00 0.83
CA LYS A 131 14.45 -9.02 -0.22
C LYS A 131 14.61 -10.42 0.38
N GLY A 132 13.64 -11.30 0.13
CA GLY A 132 13.63 -12.68 0.64
C GLY A 132 13.00 -12.86 2.02
N ALA A 133 12.82 -11.79 2.80
CA ALA A 133 12.34 -11.87 4.19
C ALA A 133 10.81 -11.91 4.36
N ARG A 134 10.05 -11.76 3.27
CA ARG A 134 8.58 -11.83 3.33
C ARG A 134 8.12 -13.26 3.58
N SER A 135 7.29 -13.46 4.60
CA SER A 135 6.70 -14.76 4.94
C SER A 135 5.78 -15.27 3.82
N LEU A 136 5.60 -16.59 3.77
CA LEU A 136 4.68 -17.22 2.83
C LEU A 136 3.23 -16.75 3.04
N LEU A 137 2.82 -16.57 4.30
CA LEU A 137 1.49 -16.06 4.65
C LEU A 137 1.26 -14.65 4.11
N SER A 138 2.26 -13.78 4.29
CA SER A 138 2.24 -12.42 3.76
C SER A 138 2.21 -12.39 2.23
N GLU A 139 2.99 -13.24 1.55
CA GLU A 139 2.92 -13.38 0.08
C GLU A 139 1.56 -13.87 -0.41
N HIS A 140 0.92 -14.79 0.32
CA HIS A 140 -0.41 -15.30 -0.02
C HIS A 140 -1.46 -14.19 -0.03
N TYR A 141 -1.60 -13.47 1.08
CA TYR A 141 -2.57 -12.38 1.20
C TYR A 141 -2.25 -11.25 0.23
N LEU A 142 -0.97 -10.91 0.03
CA LEU A 142 -0.59 -9.87 -0.92
C LEU A 142 -1.08 -10.18 -2.34
N VAL A 143 -0.90 -11.42 -2.82
CA VAL A 143 -1.36 -11.82 -4.16
C VAL A 143 -2.88 -11.86 -4.22
N ARG A 144 -3.54 -12.47 -3.24
CA ARG A 144 -5.00 -12.57 -3.20
C ARG A 144 -5.65 -11.19 -3.20
N SER A 145 -5.19 -10.30 -2.30
CA SER A 145 -5.71 -8.95 -2.16
C SER A 145 -5.42 -8.09 -3.38
N ARG A 146 -4.23 -8.22 -3.99
CA ARG A 146 -3.90 -7.53 -5.25
C ARG A 146 -4.87 -7.89 -6.37
N LEU A 147 -5.11 -9.19 -6.60
CA LEU A 147 -6.00 -9.64 -7.67
C LEU A 147 -7.44 -9.18 -7.42
N ARG A 148 -7.92 -9.29 -6.18
CA ARG A 148 -9.25 -8.81 -5.78
C ARG A 148 -9.41 -7.32 -6.05
N PHE A 149 -8.44 -6.50 -5.61
CA PHE A 149 -8.46 -5.06 -5.82
C PHE A 149 -8.43 -4.71 -7.31
N THR A 150 -7.54 -5.35 -8.08
CA THR A 150 -7.45 -5.14 -9.53
C THR A 150 -8.75 -5.52 -10.23
N GLN A 151 -9.38 -6.63 -9.86
CA GLN A 151 -10.67 -7.02 -10.41
C GLN A 151 -11.77 -5.99 -10.08
N LYS A 152 -11.78 -5.45 -8.85
CA LYS A 152 -12.78 -4.48 -8.39
C LYS A 152 -12.66 -3.11 -9.07
N PHE A 153 -11.45 -2.57 -9.22
CA PHE A 153 -11.25 -1.18 -9.66
C PHE A 153 -10.58 -1.03 -11.03
N TYR A 154 -9.83 -2.02 -11.48
CA TYR A 154 -8.99 -1.97 -12.69
C TYR A 154 -9.11 -3.26 -13.54
N PRO A 155 -10.33 -3.73 -13.89
CA PRO A 155 -10.53 -5.05 -14.50
C PRO A 155 -9.73 -5.26 -15.79
N TRP A 156 -9.55 -4.20 -16.60
CA TRP A 156 -8.75 -4.24 -17.82
C TRP A 156 -7.24 -4.46 -17.60
N HIS A 157 -6.75 -4.21 -16.39
CA HIS A 157 -5.35 -4.40 -16.01
C HIS A 157 -5.09 -5.78 -15.42
N LEU A 158 -6.14 -6.55 -15.11
CA LEU A 158 -6.05 -7.86 -14.49
C LEU A 158 -5.15 -8.85 -15.26
N PRO A 159 -5.19 -8.94 -16.60
CA PRO A 159 -4.27 -9.80 -17.34
C PRO A 159 -2.80 -9.45 -17.09
N GLY A 160 -2.46 -8.14 -17.04
CA GLY A 160 -1.09 -7.68 -16.74
C GLY A 160 -0.63 -8.08 -15.34
N VAL A 161 -1.53 -7.96 -14.35
CA VAL A 161 -1.25 -8.36 -12.95
C VAL A 161 -1.08 -9.88 -12.82
N ILE A 162 -1.87 -10.67 -13.56
CA ILE A 162 -1.74 -12.13 -13.61
C ILE A 162 -0.39 -12.51 -14.22
N VAL A 163 -0.04 -11.97 -15.38
CA VAL A 163 1.25 -12.23 -16.04
C VAL A 163 2.42 -11.84 -15.13
N PHE A 164 2.35 -10.66 -14.50
CA PHE A 164 3.36 -10.22 -13.54
C PHE A 164 3.50 -11.21 -12.36
N THR A 165 2.39 -11.70 -11.82
CA THR A 165 2.39 -12.67 -10.71
C THR A 165 3.00 -14.01 -11.12
N ILE A 166 2.69 -14.50 -12.34
CA ILE A 166 3.28 -15.71 -12.91
C ILE A 166 4.79 -15.55 -13.09
N VAL A 167 5.25 -14.44 -13.66
CA VAL A 167 6.68 -14.14 -13.83
C VAL A 167 7.42 -14.10 -12.49
N GLN A 168 6.82 -13.50 -11.47
CA GLN A 168 7.38 -13.49 -10.11
C GLN A 168 7.43 -14.89 -9.51
N GLY A 169 6.42 -15.72 -9.76
CA GLY A 169 6.38 -17.14 -9.41
C GLY A 169 7.52 -17.92 -10.07
N ALA A 170 7.67 -17.81 -11.39
CA ALA A 170 8.73 -18.46 -12.15
C ALA A 170 10.13 -18.07 -11.64
N ARG A 171 10.35 -16.77 -11.35
CA ARG A 171 11.60 -16.29 -10.73
C ARG A 171 11.88 -16.92 -9.37
N ALA A 172 10.84 -17.16 -8.56
CA ALA A 172 11.00 -17.83 -7.27
C ALA A 172 11.46 -19.29 -7.46
N VAL A 173 10.88 -20.01 -8.43
CA VAL A 173 11.30 -21.39 -8.78
C VAL A 173 12.75 -21.42 -9.25
N VAL A 174 13.15 -20.52 -10.16
CA VAL A 174 14.55 -20.42 -10.63
C VAL A 174 15.51 -20.12 -9.47
N GLY A 175 15.06 -19.37 -8.47
CA GLY A 175 15.79 -19.11 -7.23
C GLY A 175 15.71 -20.21 -6.17
N GLY A 176 15.08 -21.35 -6.45
CA GLY A 176 14.93 -22.49 -5.53
C GLY A 176 13.78 -22.39 -4.51
N ASP A 177 12.94 -21.35 -4.56
CA ASP A 177 11.84 -21.13 -3.62
C ASP A 177 10.49 -21.60 -4.21
N VAL A 178 10.33 -22.92 -4.26
CA VAL A 178 9.11 -23.58 -4.79
C VAL A 178 7.89 -23.28 -3.90
N SER A 179 8.08 -23.20 -2.58
CA SER A 179 6.99 -22.90 -1.64
C SER A 179 6.33 -21.56 -1.94
N ARG A 180 7.12 -20.52 -2.23
CA ARG A 180 6.58 -19.21 -2.61
C ARG A 180 5.84 -19.25 -3.95
N PHE A 181 6.29 -20.05 -4.91
CA PHE A 181 5.54 -20.27 -6.15
C PHE A 181 4.16 -20.89 -5.86
N LEU A 182 4.13 -21.99 -5.10
CA LEU A 182 2.89 -22.70 -4.76
C LEU A 182 1.90 -21.78 -4.04
N VAL A 183 2.36 -21.00 -3.07
CA VAL A 183 1.51 -20.09 -2.31
C VAL A 183 0.89 -18.99 -3.18
N ARG A 184 1.65 -18.46 -4.15
CA ARG A 184 1.12 -17.49 -5.13
C ARG A 184 0.09 -18.12 -6.05
N MET A 185 0.32 -19.33 -6.54
CA MET A 185 -0.67 -20.04 -7.37
C MET A 185 -1.96 -20.30 -6.57
N ARG A 186 -1.85 -20.78 -5.32
CA ARG A 186 -3.03 -20.95 -4.43
C ARG A 186 -3.81 -19.65 -4.27
N ALA A 187 -3.12 -18.53 -4.04
CA ALA A 187 -3.75 -17.22 -3.92
C ALA A 187 -4.48 -16.80 -5.21
N MET A 188 -3.90 -17.08 -6.39
CA MET A 188 -4.52 -16.79 -7.69
C MET A 188 -5.84 -17.54 -7.91
N PHE A 189 -5.93 -18.78 -7.40
CA PHE A 189 -7.15 -19.59 -7.50
C PHE A 189 -8.11 -19.41 -6.31
N GLY A 190 -7.85 -18.43 -5.43
CA GLY A 190 -8.71 -18.18 -4.26
C GLY A 190 -8.68 -19.29 -3.20
N LEU A 191 -7.72 -20.21 -3.27
CA LEU A 191 -7.56 -21.29 -2.30
C LEU A 191 -6.98 -20.75 -0.98
N PRO A 192 -7.35 -21.30 0.18
CA PRO A 192 -6.81 -20.84 1.46
C PRO A 192 -5.30 -21.06 1.56
N PHE A 193 -4.63 -20.25 2.39
CA PHE A 193 -3.22 -20.44 2.71
C PHE A 193 -2.98 -21.86 3.26
N LYS A 194 -1.90 -22.49 2.78
CA LYS A 194 -1.40 -23.76 3.30
C LYS A 194 0.12 -23.66 3.29
N ALA A 195 0.72 -23.83 4.48
CA ALA A 195 2.17 -23.84 4.68
C ALA A 195 2.78 -25.11 4.08
#